data_AF-A0A8H6I6T6-F1
#
_entry.id   AF-A0A8H6I6T6-F1
#
_cell.length_a   1.000
_cell.length_b   1.000
_cell.length_c   1.000
_cell.angle_alpha   90.00
_cell.angle_beta   90.00
_cell.angle_gamma   90.00
#
_symmetry.space_group_name_H-M   'P 1'
#
loop_
_entity.id
_entity.type
_entity.pdbx_description
1 polymer ?
#
loop_
_entity_poly.entity_id
_entity_poly.type
_entity_poly.pdbx_seq_one_letter_code
_entity_poly.pdbx_strand_id
1 'polypeptide(L)'
;MGFWFPAYSAGFYAPVPSNIPPGMIFYAEALCVVSAIEFICDRTQRRKILIRTDNQNTVDIFASLRCLPEYNPFLTYAIDRLLSNEQDFRVIHIPGVDNVIADAISRYDIHRALDVEPELKLYFFTPPTIFLPADHASTSTASQPAPSEATTR
;
A
#
# COMPACT_ATOMS: atom_id res chain seq x y z
N MET A 1 -5.54 4.86 -4.80
CA MET A 1 -5.12 3.45 -4.60
C MET A 1 -6.11 2.78 -3.67
N GLY A 2 -6.39 1.49 -3.87
CA GLY A 2 -7.34 0.78 -3.03
C GLY A 2 -7.18 -0.74 -3.05
N PHE A 3 -7.31 -1.37 -1.89
CA PHE A 3 -7.39 -2.82 -1.74
C PHE A 3 -8.46 -3.16 -0.70
N TRP A 4 -8.93 -4.41 -0.67
CA TRP A 4 -9.97 -4.82 0.27
C TRP A 4 -9.79 -6.26 0.74
N PHE A 5 -10.34 -6.57 1.91
CA PHE A 5 -10.39 -7.90 2.49
C PHE A 5 -11.84 -8.40 2.52
N PRO A 6 -12.18 -9.36 1.66
CA PRO A 6 -13.54 -9.92 1.62
C PRO A 6 -13.99 -10.54 2.93
N ALA A 7 -13.06 -11.19 3.65
CA ALA A 7 -13.37 -11.88 4.89
C ALA A 7 -13.83 -10.96 6.04
N TYR A 8 -13.65 -9.65 5.90
CA TYR A 8 -13.95 -8.67 6.95
C TYR A 8 -14.83 -7.52 6.46
N SER A 9 -15.29 -7.57 5.20
CA SER A 9 -15.93 -6.44 4.52
C SER A 9 -15.18 -5.12 4.79
N ALA A 10 -13.85 -5.15 4.60
CA ALA A 10 -12.98 -4.03 4.95
C ALA A 10 -12.19 -3.55 3.72
N GLY A 11 -12.44 -2.32 3.29
CA GLY A 11 -11.75 -1.63 2.22
C GLY A 11 -10.73 -0.63 2.76
N PHE A 12 -9.62 -0.49 2.05
CA PHE A 12 -8.50 0.35 2.41
C PHE A 12 -8.16 1.24 1.24
N TYR A 13 -8.01 2.54 1.48
CA TYR A 13 -7.72 3.51 0.42
C TYR A 13 -6.66 4.53 0.82
N ALA A 14 -5.96 5.02 -0.18
CA ALA A 14 -4.93 6.03 -0.04
C ALA A 14 -4.83 6.87 -1.33
N PRO A 15 -4.48 8.17 -1.22
CA PRO A 15 -4.22 9.00 -2.38
C PRO A 15 -3.03 8.45 -3.17
N VAL A 16 -3.09 8.59 -4.48
CA VAL A 16 -1.94 8.32 -5.33
C VAL A 16 -0.92 9.45 -5.12
N PRO A 17 0.37 9.16 -4.88
CA PRO A 17 1.39 10.20 -4.75
C PRO A 17 1.40 11.11 -5.99
N SER A 18 1.51 12.43 -5.80
CA SER A 18 1.38 13.42 -6.88
C SER A 18 2.61 13.51 -7.80
N ASN A 19 3.73 12.89 -7.41
CA ASN A 19 5.03 12.96 -8.08
C ASN A 19 5.48 11.60 -8.62
N ILE A 20 4.57 10.86 -9.28
CA ILE A 20 4.93 9.59 -9.93
C ILE A 20 6.02 9.85 -10.99
N PRO A 21 7.12 9.08 -10.99
CA PRO A 21 8.15 9.21 -12.01
C PRO A 21 7.59 9.02 -13.44
N PRO A 22 8.00 9.86 -14.41
CA PRO A 22 7.57 9.71 -15.80
C PRO A 22 7.86 8.30 -16.33
N GLY A 23 6.89 7.69 -17.03
CA GLY A 23 7.03 6.35 -17.59
C GLY A 23 6.61 5.20 -16.66
N MET A 24 6.34 5.47 -15.37
CA MET A 24 5.84 4.44 -14.44
C MET A 24 4.31 4.35 -14.49
N ILE A 25 3.79 3.87 -15.62
CA ILE A 25 2.35 3.79 -15.90
C ILE A 25 1.60 2.94 -14.86
N PHE A 26 2.27 1.95 -14.27
CA PHE A 26 1.68 1.04 -13.26
C PHE A 26 2.19 1.31 -11.83
N TYR A 27 2.72 2.51 -11.57
CA TYR A 27 3.28 2.87 -10.27
C TYR A 27 2.27 2.69 -9.15
N ALA A 28 1.05 3.22 -9.35
CA ALA A 28 0.01 3.21 -8.33
C ALA A 28 -0.45 1.78 -8.02
N GLU A 29 -0.52 0.92 -9.02
CA GLU A 29 -0.90 -0.49 -8.89
C GLU A 29 0.18 -1.28 -8.17
N ALA A 30 1.45 -1.11 -8.55
CA ALA A 30 2.58 -1.73 -7.85
C ALA A 30 2.65 -1.28 -6.39
N LEU A 31 2.61 0.03 -6.13
CA LEU A 31 2.61 0.58 -4.77
C LEU A 31 1.40 0.10 -3.96
N CYS A 32 0.22 -0.01 -4.56
CA CYS A 32 -0.97 -0.52 -3.90
C CYS A 32 -0.79 -1.98 -3.44
N VAL A 33 -0.21 -2.84 -4.28
CA VAL A 33 0.07 -4.23 -3.91
C VAL A 33 1.12 -4.33 -2.81
N VAL A 34 2.21 -3.55 -2.91
CA VAL A 34 3.23 -3.51 -1.85
C VAL A 34 2.63 -3.04 -0.54
N SER A 35 1.76 -2.03 -0.57
CA SER A 35 1.07 -1.52 0.63
C SER A 35 0.15 -2.57 1.23
N ALA A 36 -0.56 -3.36 0.42
CA ALA A 36 -1.39 -4.45 0.90
C ALA A 36 -0.54 -5.56 1.56
N ILE A 37 0.62 -5.90 0.99
CA ILE A 37 1.55 -6.88 1.56
C ILE A 37 2.06 -6.39 2.91
N GLU A 38 2.60 -5.17 2.98
CA GLU A 38 3.07 -4.58 4.23
C GLU A 38 1.97 -4.56 5.30
N PHE A 39 0.76 -4.14 4.93
CA PHE A 39 -0.38 -4.09 5.83
C PHE A 39 -0.67 -5.46 6.46
N ILE A 40 -0.63 -6.53 5.66
CA ILE A 40 -0.87 -7.91 6.09
C ILE A 40 0.29 -8.42 6.96
N CYS A 41 1.53 -8.15 6.56
CA CYS A 41 2.72 -8.52 7.33
C CYS A 41 2.68 -7.89 8.73
N ASP A 42 2.32 -6.62 8.84
CA ASP A 42 2.27 -5.90 10.12
C ASP A 42 1.17 -6.38 11.08
N ARG A 43 0.07 -6.93 10.55
CA ARG A 43 -1.17 -7.12 11.31
C ARG A 43 -1.59 -8.57 11.45
N THR A 44 -0.93 -9.48 10.76
CA THR A 44 -1.36 -10.87 10.71
C THR A 44 -0.19 -11.82 10.81
N GLN A 45 -0.40 -12.95 11.49
CA GLN A 45 0.49 -14.10 11.47
C GLN A 45 0.07 -15.13 10.40
N ARG A 46 -0.72 -14.70 9.40
CA ARG A 46 -1.21 -15.59 8.35
C ARG A 46 -0.04 -16.00 7.46
N ARG A 47 0.26 -17.31 7.42
CA ARG A 47 1.37 -17.83 6.63
C ARG A 47 1.18 -17.76 5.11
N LYS A 48 -0.06 -17.62 4.63
CA LYS A 48 -0.38 -17.67 3.20
C LYS A 48 -1.21 -16.47 2.79
N ILE A 49 -0.67 -15.68 1.87
CA ILE A 49 -1.28 -14.47 1.34
C ILE A 49 -1.69 -14.74 -0.11
N LEU A 50 -2.93 -14.39 -0.45
CA LEU A 50 -3.42 -14.41 -1.83
C LEU A 50 -3.88 -13.02 -2.22
N ILE A 51 -3.24 -12.45 -3.22
CA ILE A 51 -3.63 -11.18 -3.83
C ILE A 51 -4.34 -11.47 -5.14
N ARG A 52 -5.50 -10.85 -5.33
CA ARG A 52 -6.28 -10.90 -6.56
C ARG A 52 -6.23 -9.51 -7.20
N THR A 53 -5.92 -9.46 -8.49
CA THR A 53 -5.86 -8.21 -9.24
C THR A 53 -6.27 -8.45 -10.68
N ASP A 54 -6.86 -7.46 -11.32
CA ASP A 54 -7.13 -7.41 -12.75
C ASP A 54 -5.96 -6.84 -13.56
N ASN A 55 -4.86 -6.46 -12.90
CA ASN A 55 -3.65 -6.00 -13.57
C ASN A 55 -2.72 -7.19 -13.87
N GLN A 56 -2.73 -7.66 -15.12
CA GLN A 56 -1.86 -8.75 -15.56
C GLN A 56 -0.36 -8.43 -15.39
N ASN A 57 0.08 -7.18 -15.59
CA ASN A 57 1.48 -6.80 -15.40
C ASN A 57 1.92 -7.02 -13.94
N THR A 58 1.04 -6.70 -12.99
CA THR A 58 1.30 -6.98 -11.56
C THR A 58 1.42 -8.48 -11.32
N VAL A 59 0.53 -9.30 -11.89
CA VAL A 59 0.62 -10.76 -11.78
C VAL A 59 1.95 -11.26 -12.33
N ASP A 60 2.35 -10.80 -13.51
CA ASP A 60 3.58 -11.24 -14.18
C ASP A 60 4.83 -10.85 -13.39
N ILE A 61 4.87 -9.62 -12.84
CA ILE A 61 5.99 -9.15 -12.00
C ILE A 61 6.17 -10.05 -10.78
N PHE A 62 5.09 -10.29 -10.05
CA PHE A 62 5.15 -11.03 -8.78
C PHE A 62 5.25 -12.54 -8.97
N ALA A 63 4.71 -13.10 -10.07
CA ALA A 63 4.85 -14.52 -10.38
C ALA A 63 6.23 -14.87 -10.92
N SER A 64 6.84 -13.99 -11.72
CA SER A 64 8.16 -14.23 -12.30
C SER A 64 9.32 -13.75 -11.42
N LEU A 65 9.04 -12.88 -10.45
CA LEU A 65 10.02 -12.12 -9.68
C LEU A 65 10.97 -11.31 -10.58
N ARG A 66 10.45 -10.81 -11.71
CA ARG A 66 11.19 -9.99 -12.67
C ARG A 66 10.35 -8.79 -13.04
N CYS A 67 11.01 -7.64 -13.13
CA CYS A 67 10.36 -6.39 -13.52
C CYS A 67 11.38 -5.46 -14.21
N LEU A 68 10.89 -4.35 -14.77
CA LEU A 68 11.77 -3.28 -15.22
C LEU A 68 12.52 -2.67 -14.02
N PRO A 69 13.73 -2.12 -14.22
CA PRO A 69 14.57 -1.58 -13.14
C PRO A 69 13.83 -0.63 -12.19
N GLU A 70 13.01 0.28 -12.74
CA GLU A 70 12.17 1.22 -11.98
C GLU A 70 11.20 0.56 -10.98
N TYR A 71 10.75 -0.68 -11.23
CA TYR A 71 9.85 -1.40 -10.32
C TYR A 71 10.58 -2.31 -9.33
N ASN A 72 11.89 -2.53 -9.51
CA ASN A 72 12.66 -3.44 -8.66
C ASN A 72 12.62 -3.06 -7.17
N PRO A 73 12.67 -1.77 -6.77
CA PRO A 73 12.54 -1.40 -5.36
C PRO A 73 11.23 -1.88 -4.72
N PHE A 74 10.11 -1.83 -5.45
CA PHE A 74 8.81 -2.33 -4.96
C PHE A 74 8.85 -3.83 -4.74
N LEU A 75 9.35 -4.56 -5.73
CA LEU A 75 9.43 -6.01 -5.67
C LEU A 75 10.36 -6.48 -4.55
N THR A 76 11.58 -5.91 -4.47
CA THR A 76 12.55 -6.24 -3.41
C THR A 76 11.95 -5.97 -2.03
N TYR A 77 11.35 -4.80 -1.81
CA TYR A 77 10.72 -4.48 -0.54
C TYR A 77 9.62 -5.47 -0.16
N ALA A 78 8.73 -5.79 -1.10
CA ALA A 78 7.65 -6.75 -0.85
C ALA A 78 8.18 -8.13 -0.46
N ILE A 79 9.20 -8.63 -1.17
CA ILE A 79 9.82 -9.93 -0.90
C ILE A 79 10.55 -9.92 0.44
N ASP A 80 11.30 -8.87 0.76
CA ASP A 80 11.99 -8.74 2.05
C ASP A 80 11.00 -8.77 3.23
N ARG A 81 9.86 -8.08 3.09
CA ARG A 81 8.78 -8.11 4.09
C ARG A 81 8.20 -9.52 4.26
N LEU A 82 7.92 -10.22 3.17
CA LEU A 82 7.38 -11.58 3.18
C LEU A 82 8.35 -12.59 3.81
N LEU A 83 9.63 -12.53 3.43
CA LEU A 83 10.69 -13.38 3.98
C LEU A 83 10.88 -13.13 5.48
N SER A 84 10.94 -11.88 5.90
CA SER A 84 11.12 -11.51 7.31
C SER A 84 9.96 -11.94 8.20
N ASN A 85 8.76 -12.14 7.62
CA ASN A 85 7.58 -12.59 8.34
C ASN A 85 7.28 -14.09 8.14
N GLU A 86 8.11 -14.81 7.39
CA GLU A 86 7.90 -16.21 7.02
C GLU A 86 6.52 -16.46 6.36
N GLN A 87 6.13 -15.56 5.44
CA GLN A 87 4.84 -15.60 4.75
C GLN A 87 5.00 -15.99 3.28
N ASP A 88 4.30 -17.05 2.89
CA ASP A 88 4.10 -17.40 1.49
C ASP A 88 3.12 -16.43 0.85
N PHE A 89 3.35 -16.10 -0.41
CA PHE A 89 2.42 -15.25 -1.17
C PHE A 89 2.15 -15.81 -2.57
N ARG A 90 0.98 -15.49 -3.09
CA ARG A 90 0.61 -15.67 -4.50
C ARG A 90 -0.18 -14.47 -5.00
N VAL A 91 0.04 -14.12 -6.24
CA VAL A 91 -0.78 -13.14 -6.97
C VAL A 91 -1.46 -13.87 -8.11
N ILE A 92 -2.77 -13.66 -8.25
CA ILE A 92 -3.56 -14.25 -9.34
C ILE A 92 -4.34 -13.16 -10.08
N HIS A 93 -4.46 -13.36 -11.39
CA HIS A 93 -5.31 -12.54 -12.23
C HIS A 93 -6.79 -12.87 -11.95
N ILE A 94 -7.62 -11.84 -11.85
CA ILE A 94 -9.09 -11.94 -11.92
C ILE A 94 -9.62 -10.95 -12.97
N PRO A 95 -10.71 -11.25 -13.68
CA PRO A 95 -11.38 -10.27 -14.53
C PRO A 95 -11.74 -8.99 -13.76
N GLY A 96 -11.65 -7.82 -14.41
CA GLY A 96 -12.04 -6.55 -13.78
C GLY A 96 -13.50 -6.51 -13.32
N VAL A 97 -14.38 -7.27 -13.99
CA VAL A 97 -15.78 -7.47 -13.57
C VAL A 97 -15.92 -8.20 -12.24
N ASP A 98 -14.89 -8.92 -11.80
CA ASP A 98 -14.82 -9.59 -10.49
C ASP A 98 -14.04 -8.75 -9.46
N ASN A 99 -13.37 -7.66 -9.89
CA ASN A 99 -12.57 -6.78 -9.04
C ASN A 99 -13.29 -5.46 -8.69
N VAL A 100 -14.63 -5.45 -8.75
CA VAL A 100 -15.47 -4.24 -8.69
C VAL A 100 -15.21 -3.39 -7.45
N ILE A 101 -15.14 -4.00 -6.27
CA ILE A 101 -14.97 -3.28 -5.00
C ILE A 101 -13.60 -2.59 -4.96
N ALA A 102 -12.53 -3.29 -5.32
CA ALA A 102 -11.18 -2.71 -5.32
C ALA A 102 -11.07 -1.57 -6.34
N ASP A 103 -11.61 -1.75 -7.56
CA ASP A 103 -11.64 -0.72 -8.60
C ASP A 103 -12.40 0.53 -8.11
N ALA A 104 -13.60 0.34 -7.55
CA ALA A 104 -14.41 1.42 -6.99
C ALA A 104 -13.69 2.18 -5.86
N ILE A 105 -13.12 1.46 -4.89
CA ILE A 105 -12.33 2.06 -3.80
C ILE A 105 -11.14 2.84 -4.36
N SER A 106 -10.42 2.28 -5.34
CA SER A 106 -9.21 2.91 -5.91
C SER A 106 -9.50 4.25 -6.61
N ARG A 107 -10.74 4.42 -7.08
CA ARG A 107 -11.29 5.61 -7.76
C ARG A 107 -12.07 6.54 -6.83
N TYR A 108 -12.15 6.23 -5.53
CA TYR A 108 -12.99 6.95 -4.57
C TYR A 108 -14.50 6.92 -4.88
N ASP A 109 -14.96 5.93 -5.65
CA ASP A 109 -16.38 5.70 -5.93
C ASP A 109 -16.99 4.82 -4.82
N ILE A 110 -17.20 5.43 -3.66
CA ILE A 110 -17.65 4.71 -2.46
C ILE A 110 -19.08 4.17 -2.61
N HIS A 111 -19.93 4.88 -3.36
CA HIS A 111 -21.30 4.44 -3.62
C HIS A 111 -21.31 3.11 -4.37
N ARG A 112 -20.54 3.02 -5.47
CA ARG A 112 -20.44 1.77 -6.24
C ARG A 112 -19.88 0.61 -5.41
N ALA A 113 -18.96 0.87 -4.48
CA ALA A 113 -18.43 -0.16 -3.59
C ALA A 113 -19.50 -0.66 -2.60
N LEU A 114 -20.30 0.25 -2.02
CA LEU A 114 -21.38 -0.08 -1.08
C LEU A 114 -22.59 -0.74 -1.74
N ASP A 115 -22.85 -0.45 -3.03
CA ASP A 115 -23.89 -1.14 -3.79
C ASP A 115 -23.61 -2.64 -3.94
N VAL A 116 -22.32 -3.02 -3.95
CA VAL A 116 -21.88 -4.42 -4.05
C VAL A 116 -21.71 -5.06 -2.68
N GLU A 117 -21.14 -4.34 -1.71
CA GLU A 117 -20.91 -4.80 -0.33
C GLU A 117 -21.46 -3.76 0.67
N PRO A 118 -22.74 -3.86 1.08
CA PRO A 118 -23.37 -2.85 1.93
C PRO A 118 -22.76 -2.71 3.33
N GLU A 119 -22.09 -3.74 3.84
CA GLU A 119 -21.43 -3.71 5.15
C GLU A 119 -19.95 -3.26 5.06
N LEU A 120 -19.52 -2.77 3.89
CA LEU A 120 -18.14 -2.35 3.65
C LEU A 120 -17.72 -1.22 4.61
N LYS A 121 -16.68 -1.49 5.40
CA LYS A 121 -16.00 -0.52 6.24
C LYS A 121 -14.78 0.01 5.50
N LEU A 122 -14.61 1.33 5.49
CA LEU A 122 -13.52 1.98 4.78
C LEU A 122 -12.51 2.59 5.75
N TYR A 123 -11.24 2.31 5.49
CA TYR A 123 -10.12 2.77 6.30
C TYR A 123 -9.06 3.44 5.43
N PHE A 124 -8.43 4.48 5.97
CA PHE A 124 -7.23 5.03 5.37
C PHE A 124 -6.03 4.14 5.67
N PHE A 125 -5.12 4.04 4.71
CA PHE A 125 -3.78 3.52 4.94
C PHE A 125 -2.73 4.52 4.45
N THR A 126 -1.54 4.44 5.01
CA THR A 126 -0.36 5.17 4.53
C THR A 126 0.49 4.17 3.73
N PRO A 127 0.78 4.43 2.45
CA PRO A 127 1.70 3.60 1.68
C PRO A 127 3.10 3.63 2.32
N PRO A 128 3.97 2.63 2.05
CA PRO A 128 5.30 2.60 2.62
C PRO A 128 6.06 3.90 2.34
N THR A 129 6.51 4.58 3.40
CA THR A 129 7.04 5.95 3.32
C THR A 129 8.31 6.06 2.49
N ILE A 130 9.07 4.97 2.37
CA ILE A 130 10.25 4.88 1.50
C ILE A 130 9.94 5.13 0.02
N PHE A 131 8.69 4.91 -0.41
CA PHE A 131 8.24 5.15 -1.77
C PHE A 131 7.47 6.47 -1.92
N LEU A 132 7.17 7.16 -0.83
CA LEU A 132 6.55 8.47 -0.91
C LEU A 132 7.61 9.52 -1.24
N PRO A 133 7.23 10.62 -1.93
CA PRO A 133 8.04 11.83 -1.93
C PRO A 133 8.48 12.15 -0.50
N ALA A 134 9.72 12.62 -0.35
CA ALA A 134 10.05 13.40 0.83
C ALA A 134 9.15 14.63 0.82
N ASP A 135 8.11 14.63 1.65
CA ASP A 135 7.47 15.89 2.02
C ASP A 135 8.58 16.78 2.54
N HIS A 136 8.65 18.02 2.03
CA HIS A 136 9.39 19.07 2.70
C HIS A 136 8.75 19.20 4.08
N ALA A 137 9.30 18.47 5.05
CA ALA A 137 8.93 18.57 6.43
C ALA A 137 8.97 20.05 6.76
N SER A 138 7.79 20.64 7.00
CA SER A 138 7.70 21.95 7.60
C SER A 138 8.51 21.85 8.89
N THR A 139 9.67 22.48 8.91
CA THR A 139 10.53 22.63 10.08
C THR A 139 9.77 23.51 11.07
N SER A 140 8.85 22.90 11.81
CA SER A 140 8.35 23.48 13.06
C SER A 140 9.35 23.15 14.14
N THR A 141 10.43 23.92 14.17
CA THR A 141 11.38 23.96 15.28
C THR A 141 10.63 24.50 16.50
N ALA A 142 10.04 23.60 17.29
CA ALA A 142 9.57 23.95 18.62
C ALA A 142 10.80 24.22 19.49
N SER A 143 11.13 25.51 19.65
CA SER A 143 12.07 26.01 20.64
C SER A 143 11.66 25.50 22.03
N GLN A 144 12.44 24.59 22.61
CA GLN A 144 12.46 24.41 24.06
C GLN A 144 13.23 25.58 24.69
N PRO A 145 12.76 26.18 25.80
CA PRO A 145 13.53 27.17 26.52
C PRO A 145 14.65 26.50 27.33
N ALA A 146 15.81 27.15 27.37
CA ALA A 146 17.00 26.72 28.07
C ALA A 146 16.80 26.62 29.60
N PRO A 147 17.48 25.67 30.29
CA PRO A 147 17.47 25.63 31.75
C PRO A 147 18.35 26.74 32.34
N SER A 148 17.78 27.44 33.32
CA SER A 148 18.42 28.47 34.15
C SER A 148 19.63 27.92 34.90
N GLU A 149 20.80 28.51 34.69
CA GLU A 149 21.97 28.31 35.54
C GLU A 149 21.72 28.90 36.94
N ALA A 150 21.73 28.04 37.96
CA ALA A 150 21.73 28.47 39.35
C ALA A 150 23.16 28.87 39.75
N THR A 151 23.32 30.15 40.08
CA THR A 151 24.56 30.74 40.59
C THR A 151 24.83 30.26 42.02
N THR A 152 26.00 29.68 42.23
CA THR A 152 26.64 29.47 43.54
C THR A 152 26.97 30.80 44.21
N ARG A 153 26.46 31.03 45.42
CA ARG A 153 27.15 31.72 46.52
C ARG A 153 26.65 31.20 47.86
#